data_AF-H2AZG4-F1
#
_entry.id   AF-H2AZG4-F1
#
_cell.length_a   1.000
_cell.length_b   1.000
_cell.length_c   1.000
_cell.angle_alpha   90.00
_cell.angle_beta   90.00
_cell.angle_gamma   90.00
#
_symmetry.space_group_name_H-M   'P 1'
#
loop_
_entity.id
_entity.type
_entity.pdbx_description
1 polymer ?
#
loop_
_entity_poly.entity_id
_entity_poly.type
_entity_poly.pdbx_seq_one_letter_code
_entity_poly.pdbx_strand_id
1 'polypeptide(L)'
;MIAFKFQEIMLNLKRRFGGHISLNSEFVNDVESGLYSRNFNIISKNNDDGRAGLDDKSKQEIKNIMENEQVSFDKARLLFTERKFKDNAIGPDGMPLDPKAVTFSR
;
A
#
# COMPACT_ATOMS: atom_id res chain seq x y z
N MET A 1 -12.69 -11.19 -13.77
CA MET A 1 -11.40 -11.62 -14.38
C MET A 1 -11.18 -10.98 -15.76
N ILE A 2 -11.28 -9.64 -15.89
CA ILE A 2 -11.01 -8.91 -17.15
C ILE A 2 -10.35 -7.53 -16.88
N ALA A 3 -10.54 -6.93 -15.71
CA ALA A 3 -10.04 -5.58 -15.40
C ALA A 3 -8.53 -5.47 -15.07
N PHE A 4 -7.87 -6.55 -14.65
CA PHE A 4 -6.45 -6.53 -14.30
C PHE A 4 -5.52 -6.48 -15.53
N LYS A 5 -5.99 -6.96 -16.69
CA LYS A 5 -5.17 -7.08 -17.91
C LYS A 5 -4.97 -5.74 -18.64
N PHE A 6 -5.83 -4.75 -18.40
CA PHE A 6 -5.74 -3.43 -19.03
C PHE A 6 -4.68 -2.53 -18.40
N GLN A 7 -4.39 -2.68 -17.11
CA GLN A 7 -3.36 -1.89 -16.43
C GLN A 7 -1.93 -2.36 -16.79
N GLU A 8 -1.73 -3.65 -17.06
CA GLU A 8 -0.45 -4.18 -17.55
C GLU A 8 -0.04 -3.62 -18.92
N ILE A 9 -1.02 -3.39 -19.82
CA ILE A 9 -0.77 -2.87 -21.17
C ILE A 9 -0.33 -1.40 -21.12
N MET A 10 -0.95 -0.59 -20.24
CA MET A 10 -0.63 0.83 -20.10
C MET A 10 0.75 1.08 -19.48
N LEU A 11 1.22 0.20 -18.56
CA LEU A 11 2.57 0.26 -18.01
C LEU A 11 3.64 -0.12 -19.05
N ASN A 12 3.36 -1.10 -19.91
CA ASN A 12 4.29 -1.49 -20.97
C ASN A 12 4.44 -0.41 -22.06
N LEU A 13 3.40 0.37 -22.34
CA LEU A 13 3.47 1.43 -23.36
C LEU A 13 4.33 2.63 -22.91
N LYS A 14 4.39 2.92 -21.60
CA LYS A 14 5.24 3.98 -21.03
C LYS A 14 6.73 3.64 -20.97
N ARG A 15 7.13 2.37 -21.03
CA ARG A 15 8.55 1.96 -21.11
C ARG A 15 9.19 2.26 -22.46
N ARG A 16 8.39 2.49 -23.50
CA ARG A 16 8.87 2.63 -24.89
C ARG A 16 9.34 4.05 -25.25
N PHE A 17 9.11 5.02 -24.37
CA PHE A 17 9.56 6.41 -24.53
C PHE A 17 10.27 6.94 -23.27
N GLY A 18 11.53 6.50 -23.09
CA GLY A 18 12.60 7.42 -22.65
C GLY A 18 12.67 7.88 -21.19
N GLY A 19 12.62 6.98 -20.21
CA GLY A 19 13.04 7.30 -18.85
C GLY A 19 13.37 6.05 -18.04
N HIS A 20 14.64 5.83 -17.72
CA HIS A 20 15.04 4.77 -16.79
C HIS A 20 14.55 5.16 -15.39
N ILE A 21 13.49 4.51 -14.91
CA ILE A 21 13.05 4.65 -13.52
C ILE A 21 14.10 3.94 -12.68
N SER A 22 14.91 4.70 -11.95
CA SER A 22 15.85 4.16 -10.98
C SER A 22 15.08 3.74 -9.72
N LEU A 23 14.40 2.59 -9.77
CA LEU A 23 13.81 1.96 -8.60
C LEU A 23 14.89 1.24 -7.80
N ASN A 24 14.82 1.32 -6.47
CA ASN A 24 15.51 0.36 -5.62
C ASN A 24 15.00 -1.05 -5.98
N SER A 25 15.90 -2.03 -6.09
CA SER A 25 15.56 -3.43 -6.38
C SER A 25 14.46 -3.99 -5.49
N GLU A 26 14.35 -3.51 -4.24
CA GLU A 26 13.32 -3.94 -3.29
C GLU A 26 11.89 -3.55 -3.71
N PHE A 27 11.73 -2.41 -4.40
CA PHE A 27 10.43 -1.90 -4.82
C PHE A 27 9.97 -2.43 -6.18
N VAL A 28 10.86 -3.08 -6.95
CA VAL A 28 10.49 -3.64 -8.26
C VAL A 28 9.37 -4.66 -8.11
N ASN A 29 9.53 -5.60 -7.18
CA ASN A 29 8.53 -6.64 -6.89
C ASN A 29 7.21 -6.04 -6.37
N ASP A 30 7.29 -4.96 -5.59
CA ASP A 30 6.11 -4.27 -5.04
C ASP A 30 5.30 -3.62 -6.17
N VAL A 31 5.99 -2.97 -7.11
CA VAL A 31 5.35 -2.36 -8.30
C VAL A 31 4.71 -3.43 -9.18
N GLU A 32 5.41 -4.53 -9.45
CA GLU A 32 4.90 -5.65 -10.23
C GLU A 32 3.70 -6.32 -9.56
N SER A 33 3.68 -6.38 -8.23
CA SER A 33 2.57 -6.92 -7.43
C SER A 33 1.42 -5.94 -7.23
N GLY A 34 1.48 -4.72 -7.80
CA GLY A 34 0.42 -3.71 -7.65
C GLY A 34 0.37 -3.03 -6.29
N LEU A 35 1.44 -3.08 -5.49
CA LEU A 35 1.56 -2.47 -4.16
C LEU A 35 1.95 -1.00 -4.24
N TYR A 36 1.27 -0.24 -5.10
CA TYR A 36 1.49 1.19 -5.27
C TYR A 36 0.17 1.91 -5.60
N SER A 37 0.12 3.21 -5.32
CA SER A 37 -1.02 4.07 -5.69
C SER A 37 -0.59 5.52 -5.83
N ARG A 38 -1.54 6.40 -6.15
CA ARG A 38 -1.29 7.86 -6.12
C ARG A 38 -0.95 8.37 -4.72
N ASN A 39 -1.51 7.74 -3.68
CA ASN A 39 -1.27 8.09 -2.28
C ASN A 39 -0.06 7.35 -1.69
N PHE A 40 0.51 6.40 -2.44
CA PHE A 40 1.65 5.60 -2.06
C PHE A 40 2.57 5.40 -3.25
N ASN A 41 3.33 6.45 -3.54
CA ASN A 41 4.23 6.49 -4.66
C ASN A 41 5.64 6.02 -4.26
N ILE A 42 5.97 4.80 -4.68
CA ILE A 42 7.31 4.20 -4.53
C ILE A 42 8.12 4.28 -5.82
N ILE A 43 7.55 4.88 -6.88
CA ILE A 43 8.13 4.97 -8.23
C ILE A 43 8.83 6.32 -8.45
N SER A 44 8.46 7.35 -7.67
CA SER A 44 9.17 8.63 -7.68
C SER A 44 10.61 8.50 -7.19
N LYS A 45 11.44 9.46 -7.60
CA LYS A 45 12.83 9.58 -7.13
C LYS A 45 12.84 9.95 -5.65
N ASN A 46 12.79 8.93 -4.79
CA ASN A 46 12.90 9.05 -3.34
C ASN A 46 14.36 8.84 -2.90
N ASN A 47 15.32 9.40 -3.65
CA ASN A 47 16.76 9.08 -3.52
C ASN A 47 17.35 9.41 -2.14
N ASP A 48 16.78 10.39 -1.44
CA ASP A 48 17.20 10.82 -0.10
C ASP A 48 16.27 10.26 1.01
N ASP A 49 15.33 9.37 0.67
CA ASP A 49 14.41 8.74 1.61
C ASP A 49 14.90 7.33 1.96
N GLY A 50 15.44 7.17 3.16
CA GLY A 50 15.94 5.89 3.67
C GLY A 50 14.88 4.99 4.31
N ARG A 51 13.59 5.34 4.25
CA ARG A 51 12.54 4.53 4.88
C ARG A 51 12.35 3.22 4.10
N ALA A 52 12.47 2.11 4.81
CA ALA A 52 11.97 0.82 4.32
C ALA A 52 10.45 0.93 4.16
N GLY A 53 9.92 0.50 3.01
CA GLY A 53 8.49 0.56 2.69
C GLY A 53 7.64 -0.36 3.56
N LEU A 54 6.72 -1.10 2.94
CA LEU A 54 5.96 -2.13 3.65
C LEU A 54 6.88 -3.31 4.00
N ASP A 55 6.71 -3.92 5.18
CA ASP A 55 7.38 -5.18 5.50
C ASP A 55 6.70 -6.38 4.80
N ASP A 56 7.43 -7.47 4.62
CA ASP A 56 6.97 -8.63 3.83
C ASP A 56 5.68 -9.26 4.36
N LYS A 57 5.48 -9.28 5.68
CA LYS A 57 4.27 -9.84 6.28
C LYS A 57 3.06 -8.95 5.97
N SER A 58 3.20 -7.64 6.12
CA SER A 58 2.18 -6.67 5.74
C SER A 58 1.86 -6.75 4.24
N LYS A 59 2.87 -6.89 3.37
CA LYS A 59 2.67 -7.06 1.91
C LYS A 59 1.83 -8.29 1.59
N GLN A 60 2.10 -9.43 2.22
CA GLN A 60 1.32 -10.65 2.01
C GLN A 60 -0.13 -10.48 2.46
N GLU A 61 -0.35 -9.90 3.64
CA GLU A 61 -1.72 -9.71 4.16
C GLU A 61 -2.53 -8.73 3.30
N ILE A 62 -1.92 -7.65 2.83
CA ILE A 62 -2.54 -6.68 1.91
C ILE A 62 -2.90 -7.37 0.58
N LYS A 63 -2.00 -8.17 0.00
CA LYS A 63 -2.29 -8.93 -1.23
C LYS A 63 -3.48 -9.88 -1.04
N ASN A 64 -3.52 -10.60 0.08
CA ASN A 64 -4.64 -11.47 0.41
C ASN A 64 -5.96 -10.69 0.53
N ILE A 65 -5.95 -9.48 1.09
CA ILE A 65 -7.16 -8.62 1.15
C ILE A 65 -7.58 -8.17 -0.26
N MET A 66 -6.62 -7.75 -1.09
CA MET A 66 -6.90 -7.36 -2.47
C MET A 66 -7.55 -8.52 -3.26
N GLU A 67 -7.02 -9.72 -3.12
CA GLU A 67 -7.52 -10.92 -3.81
C GLU A 67 -8.88 -11.37 -3.29
N ASN A 68 -9.07 -11.46 -1.98
CA ASN A 68 -10.30 -11.99 -1.39
C ASN A 68 -11.47 -11.01 -1.48
N GLU A 69 -11.21 -9.71 -1.32
CA GLU A 69 -12.26 -8.68 -1.29
C GLU A 69 -12.39 -7.93 -2.61
N GLN A 70 -11.53 -8.22 -3.59
CA GLN A 70 -11.53 -7.59 -4.92
C GLN A 70 -11.45 -6.05 -4.84
N VAL A 71 -10.64 -5.54 -3.91
CA VAL A 71 -10.47 -4.10 -3.65
C VAL A 71 -9.12 -3.58 -4.16
N SER A 72 -9.01 -2.27 -4.33
CA SER A 72 -7.75 -1.62 -4.69
C SER A 72 -6.71 -1.68 -3.56
N PHE A 73 -5.44 -1.46 -3.89
CA PHE A 73 -4.33 -1.44 -2.93
C PHE A 73 -4.57 -0.47 -1.75
N ASP A 74 -5.04 0.76 -2.02
CA ASP A 74 -5.32 1.72 -0.95
C ASP A 74 -6.43 1.24 -0.02
N LYS A 75 -7.50 0.64 -0.58
CA LYS A 75 -8.59 0.11 0.24
C LYS A 75 -8.15 -1.12 1.03
N ALA A 76 -7.34 -2.00 0.44
CA ALA A 76 -6.76 -3.14 1.14
C ALA A 76 -5.84 -2.71 2.29
N ARG A 77 -5.02 -1.68 2.08
CA ARG A 77 -4.19 -1.08 3.14
C ARG A 77 -5.01 -0.49 4.27
N LEU A 78 -6.09 0.23 3.95
CA LEU A 78 -7.00 0.75 4.97
C LEU A 78 -7.57 -0.38 5.82
N LEU A 79 -8.11 -1.42 5.18
CA LEU A 79 -8.68 -2.58 5.88
C LEU A 79 -7.64 -3.32 6.73
N PHE A 80 -6.41 -3.49 6.20
CA PHE A 80 -5.29 -4.05 6.96
C PHE A 80 -5.01 -3.23 8.22
N THR A 81 -4.91 -1.91 8.10
CA THR A 81 -4.66 -1.01 9.22
C THR A 81 -5.79 -1.06 10.24
N GLU A 82 -7.06 -1.01 9.80
CA GLU A 82 -8.23 -1.14 10.68
C GLU A 82 -8.25 -2.48 11.43
N ARG A 83 -7.85 -3.58 10.79
CA ARG A 83 -7.69 -4.88 11.45
C ARG A 83 -6.60 -4.83 12.53
N LYS A 84 -5.43 -4.27 12.21
CA LYS A 84 -4.36 -4.10 13.22
C LYS A 84 -4.80 -3.20 14.36
N PHE A 85 -5.55 -2.14 14.10
CA PHE A 85 -6.10 -1.28 15.15
C PHE A 85 -7.02 -2.07 16.08
N LYS A 86 -7.98 -2.81 15.51
CA LYS A 86 -8.88 -3.65 16.28
C LYS A 86 -8.13 -4.65 17.16
N ASP A 87 -7.11 -5.32 16.61
CA ASP A 87 -6.29 -6.29 17.34
C ASP A 87 -5.50 -5.65 18.51
N ASN A 88 -5.31 -4.33 18.49
CA ASN A 88 -4.58 -3.56 19.50
C ASN A 88 -5.48 -2.63 20.33
N ALA A 89 -6.78 -2.87 20.37
CA ALA A 89 -7.76 -2.04 21.09
C ALA A 89 -7.73 -0.54 20.67
N ILE A 90 -7.56 -0.30 19.37
CA ILE A 90 -7.63 1.01 18.73
C ILE A 90 -8.87 1.04 17.81
N GLY A 91 -9.62 2.13 17.87
CA GLY A 91 -10.78 2.38 17.02
C GLY A 91 -10.40 2.65 15.57
N PRO A 92 -11.34 2.58 14.63
CA PRO A 92 -11.10 2.87 13.22
C PRO A 92 -10.72 4.35 12.98
N ASP A 93 -11.04 5.23 13.91
CA ASP A 93 -10.63 6.63 13.96
C ASP A 93 -9.20 6.85 14.49
N GLY A 94 -8.52 5.78 14.91
CA GLY A 94 -7.18 5.81 15.49
C GLY A 94 -7.15 6.11 16.98
N MET A 95 -8.31 6.24 17.64
CA MET A 95 -8.36 6.52 19.09
C MET A 95 -8.28 5.23 19.92
N PRO A 96 -7.65 5.23 21.10
CA PRO A 96 -7.70 4.09 22.00
C PRO A 96 -9.14 3.75 22.40
N LEU A 97 -9.48 2.47 22.44
CA LEU A 97 -10.77 1.98 22.95
C LEU A 97 -10.76 1.81 24.48
N ASP A 98 -9.63 2.09 25.14
CA ASP A 98 -9.51 2.05 26.59
C ASP A 98 -10.39 3.15 27.22
N PRO A 99 -11.39 2.80 28.07
CA PRO A 99 -12.24 3.79 28.73
C PRO A 99 -11.49 4.74 29.67
N LYS A 100 -10.25 4.42 30.03
CA LYS A 100 -9.37 5.27 30.85
C LYS A 100 -8.43 6.12 30.02
N ALA A 101 -8.46 6.00 28.69
CA ALA A 101 -7.64 6.84 27.82
C ALA A 101 -8.08 8.31 27.93
N VAL A 102 -7.15 9.17 28.33
CA VAL A 102 -7.35 10.62 28.31
C VAL A 102 -6.95 11.12 26.93
N THR A 103 -7.93 11.62 26.18
CA THR A 103 -7.72 12.25 24.86
C THR A 103 -8.08 13.73 24.95
N PHE A 104 -7.33 14.58 24.24
CA PHE A 104 -7.61 16.01 24.16
C PHE A 104 -8.22 16.30 22.79
N SER A 105 -9.46 16.81 22.75
CA SER A 105 -10.00 17.38 21.53
C SER A 105 -9.31 18.70 21.23
N ARG A 106 -9.07 18.95 19.94
CA ARG A 106 -8.48 20.21 19.46
C ARG A 106 -9.55 21.27 19.22
#